data_AF-A0A1C3EM28-F1
#
_entry.id   AF-A0A1C3EM28-F1
#
_cell.length_a   1.000
_cell.length_b   1.000
_cell.length_c   1.000
_cell.angle_alpha   90.00
_cell.angle_beta   90.00
_cell.angle_gamma   90.00
#
_symmetry.space_group_name_H-M   'P 1'
#
loop_
_entity.id
_entity.type
_entity.pdbx_description
1 polymer ?
#
loop_
_entity_poly.entity_id
_entity_poly.type
_entity_poly.pdbx_seq_one_letter_code
_entity_poly.pdbx_strand_id
1 'polypeptide(L)'
;MKKVISLTKVWLTRLSTALERTPYPMSQCEYYRYQLTILRRQVSLIAGLSDANPLSVNHEQQAALRKMIGNCDLLVKQSNLKQRLMFRLLRERVKAVSHSLSDETTRSWTHIQRTLIEQVVFVIGEVCHCLLKEETNTKAFDDYIWFWQTWADVNEANTRFEFAVHKLGKRITSAHQSVMLQSKILQKRILKLRSFVSCQSQSNIQAISRNISDIPGIYSDTDVSYTHLLNIYNNANKLIFSLLDEKLDVLTSQNAVMTDDIKKHVLAIKYTVR
;
A
#
# COMPACT_ATOMS: atom_id res chain seq x y z
N MET A 1 0.02 9.88 19.71
CA MET A 1 -0.42 10.13 18.31
C MET A 1 0.09 11.47 17.71
N LYS A 2 1.17 12.08 18.23
CA LYS A 2 1.67 13.40 17.78
C LYS A 2 2.88 13.34 16.81
N LYS A 3 3.54 12.19 16.63
CA LYS A 3 4.81 12.08 15.87
C LYS A 3 4.65 11.84 14.36
N VAL A 4 3.56 11.21 13.90
CA VAL A 4 3.34 10.95 12.46
C VAL A 4 2.96 12.25 11.74
N ILE A 5 2.22 13.14 12.41
CA ILE A 5 1.73 14.41 11.85
C ILE A 5 2.86 15.46 11.74
N SER A 6 3.91 15.38 12.58
CA SER A 6 5.00 16.38 12.55
C SER A 6 5.97 16.17 11.39
N LEU A 7 6.13 14.92 10.92
CA LEU A 7 6.90 14.63 9.72
C LEU A 7 6.12 15.05 8.46
N THR A 8 4.79 14.93 8.40
CA THR A 8 4.04 15.35 7.21
C THR A 8 4.08 16.87 6.98
N LYS A 9 4.00 17.67 8.05
CA LYS A 9 3.97 19.15 7.95
C LYS A 9 5.30 19.80 7.52
N VAL A 10 6.44 19.28 7.98
CA VAL A 10 7.78 19.83 7.66
C VAL A 10 8.19 19.51 6.22
N TRP A 11 7.63 18.45 5.64
CA TRP A 11 7.93 18.03 4.28
C TRP A 11 7.08 18.78 3.24
N LEU A 12 5.79 19.01 3.54
CA LEU A 12 4.88 19.77 2.68
C LEU A 12 5.35 21.21 2.41
N THR A 13 5.96 21.89 3.38
CA THR A 13 6.44 23.27 3.22
C THR A 13 7.69 23.42 2.37
N ARG A 14 8.46 22.35 2.13
CA ARG A 14 9.71 22.40 1.34
C ARG A 14 9.51 22.11 -0.16
N LEU A 15 8.30 21.75 -0.59
CA LEU A 15 8.00 21.36 -1.97
C LEU A 15 7.49 22.52 -2.85
N SER A 16 7.34 23.73 -2.33
CA SER A 16 6.53 24.79 -2.96
C SER A 16 7.21 25.65 -4.05
N THR A 17 8.51 25.57 -4.31
CA THR A 17 9.15 26.42 -5.35
C THR A 17 10.19 25.67 -6.17
N ALA A 18 10.25 25.97 -7.47
CA ALA A 18 11.01 25.32 -8.56
C ALA A 18 10.28 24.19 -9.31
N LEU A 19 9.72 24.54 -10.47
CA LEU A 19 9.49 23.67 -11.63
C LEU A 19 10.84 23.55 -12.36
N GLU A 20 11.58 22.47 -12.11
CA GLU A 20 12.71 22.11 -12.96
C GLU A 20 12.25 21.06 -13.97
N ARG A 21 12.49 21.33 -15.25
CA ARG A 21 12.17 20.44 -16.38
C ARG A 21 12.67 19.03 -16.08
N THR A 22 11.80 18.04 -16.27
CA THR A 22 12.18 16.63 -16.21
C THR A 22 13.28 16.34 -17.23
N PRO A 23 14.31 15.54 -16.91
CA PRO A 23 15.39 15.21 -17.84
C PRO A 23 14.95 14.33 -19.03
N TYR A 24 13.66 13.96 -19.11
CA TYR A 24 13.09 13.12 -20.16
C TYR A 24 12.24 13.95 -21.15
N PRO A 25 12.15 13.53 -22.43
CA PRO A 25 11.34 14.18 -23.46
C PRO A 25 9.81 14.00 -23.28
N MET A 26 9.38 13.60 -22.09
CA MET A 26 7.99 13.32 -21.75
C MET A 26 7.36 14.51 -21.03
N SER A 27 6.04 14.66 -21.12
CA SER A 27 5.34 15.62 -20.28
C SER A 27 5.48 15.24 -18.80
N GLN A 28 5.41 16.24 -17.93
CA GLN A 28 5.54 16.05 -16.48
C GLN A 28 4.46 15.09 -15.94
N CYS A 29 3.23 15.15 -16.48
CA CYS A 29 2.15 14.23 -16.13
C CYS A 29 2.44 12.78 -16.54
N GLU A 30 2.93 12.54 -17.76
CA GLU A 30 3.28 11.17 -18.19
C GLU A 30 4.43 10.61 -17.36
N TYR A 31 5.37 11.46 -16.96
CA TYR A 31 6.44 11.06 -16.06
C TYR A 31 5.91 10.63 -14.68
N TYR A 32 4.95 11.36 -14.09
CA TYR A 32 4.31 10.93 -12.84
C TYR A 32 3.54 9.62 -13.01
N ARG A 33 2.81 9.41 -14.10
CA ARG A 33 2.12 8.13 -14.38
C ARG A 33 3.10 6.97 -14.51
N TYR A 34 4.26 7.19 -15.12
CA TYR A 34 5.33 6.20 -15.17
C TYR A 34 5.85 5.84 -13.77
N GLN A 35 6.11 6.84 -12.92
CA GLN A 35 6.51 6.61 -11.53
C GLN A 35 5.46 5.81 -10.76
N LEU A 36 4.17 6.17 -10.90
CA LEU A 36 3.07 5.45 -10.27
C LEU A 36 2.98 4.00 -10.73
N THR A 37 3.23 3.73 -12.01
CA THR A 37 3.25 2.37 -12.54
C THR A 37 4.34 1.52 -11.89
N ILE A 38 5.54 2.08 -11.69
CA ILE A 38 6.62 1.39 -10.99
C ILE A 38 6.24 1.13 -9.53
N LEU A 39 5.77 2.15 -8.82
CA LEU A 39 5.44 2.06 -7.40
C LEU A 39 4.28 1.08 -7.14
N ARG A 40 3.24 1.11 -7.97
CA ARG A 40 2.11 0.18 -7.91
C ARG A 40 2.58 -1.28 -8.03
N ARG A 41 3.46 -1.56 -9.02
CA ARG A 41 4.08 -2.89 -9.16
C ARG A 41 4.89 -3.31 -7.94
N GLN A 42 5.54 -2.37 -7.26
CA GLN A 42 6.24 -2.68 -6.01
C GLN A 42 5.27 -3.09 -4.90
N VAL A 43 4.12 -2.41 -4.75
CA VAL A 43 3.09 -2.82 -3.78
C VAL A 43 2.61 -4.24 -4.07
N SER A 44 2.28 -4.56 -5.33
CA SER A 44 1.87 -5.90 -5.73
C SER A 44 2.96 -6.95 -5.48
N LEU A 45 4.22 -6.62 -5.79
CA LEU A 45 5.36 -7.50 -5.56
C LEU A 45 5.51 -7.83 -4.07
N ILE A 46 5.44 -6.82 -3.19
CA ILE A 46 5.57 -7.03 -1.75
C ILE A 46 4.36 -7.80 -1.20
N ALA A 47 3.14 -7.47 -1.64
CA ALA A 47 1.91 -8.10 -1.19
C ALA A 47 1.78 -9.57 -1.61
N GLY A 48 2.37 -9.95 -2.76
CA GLY A 48 2.35 -11.30 -3.31
C GLY A 48 3.32 -12.29 -2.66
N LEU A 49 4.26 -11.83 -1.83
CA LEU A 49 5.22 -12.68 -1.13
C LEU A 49 4.54 -13.32 0.09
N SER A 50 4.26 -14.63 -0.01
CA SER A 50 3.64 -15.45 1.04
C SER A 50 4.67 -15.97 2.05
N ASP A 51 4.23 -16.24 3.29
CA ASP A 51 5.03 -16.86 4.37
C ASP A 51 5.25 -18.38 4.19
N ALA A 52 5.03 -18.94 2.99
CA ALA A 52 5.04 -20.39 2.78
C ALA A 52 6.45 -20.92 2.47
N ASN A 53 7.07 -21.53 3.49
CA ASN A 53 8.38 -22.19 3.52
C ASN A 53 9.60 -21.23 3.71
N PRO A 54 10.13 -21.09 4.94
CA PRO A 54 11.02 -19.99 5.34
C PRO A 54 12.33 -19.89 4.53
N LEU A 55 12.87 -21.02 4.03
CA LEU A 55 14.12 -21.03 3.26
C LEU A 55 13.94 -20.53 1.82
N SER A 56 12.89 -20.97 1.12
CA SER A 56 12.58 -20.46 -0.23
C SER A 56 12.03 -19.03 -0.18
N VAL A 57 11.25 -18.73 0.86
CA VAL A 57 10.66 -17.42 1.13
C VAL A 57 11.74 -16.36 1.36
N ASN A 58 12.80 -16.65 2.11
CA ASN A 58 13.90 -15.70 2.30
C ASN A 58 14.59 -15.32 0.97
N HIS A 59 14.79 -16.28 0.06
CA HIS A 59 15.42 -15.99 -1.23
C HIS A 59 14.51 -15.15 -2.14
N GLU A 60 13.22 -15.47 -2.23
CA GLU A 60 12.23 -14.70 -2.99
C GLU A 60 12.04 -13.28 -2.44
N GLN A 61 11.98 -13.14 -1.11
CA GLN A 61 11.91 -11.85 -0.42
C GLN A 61 13.15 -11.00 -0.71
N GLN A 62 14.35 -11.57 -0.58
CA GLN A 62 15.59 -10.86 -0.90
C GLN A 62 15.67 -10.49 -2.39
N ALA A 63 15.21 -11.35 -3.30
CA ALA A 63 15.14 -11.03 -4.73
C ALA A 63 14.17 -9.86 -5.00
N ALA A 64 13.00 -9.87 -4.36
CA ALA A 64 12.03 -8.79 -4.48
C ALA A 64 12.56 -7.46 -3.93
N LEU A 65 13.24 -7.47 -2.78
CA LEU A 65 13.86 -6.28 -2.20
C LEU A 65 15.01 -5.75 -3.07
N ARG A 66 15.84 -6.62 -3.65
CA ARG A 66 16.86 -6.23 -4.64
C ARG A 66 16.22 -5.57 -5.86
N LYS A 67 15.14 -6.13 -6.39
CA LYS A 67 14.36 -5.54 -7.50
C LYS A 67 13.79 -4.18 -7.12
N MET A 68 13.27 -4.03 -5.90
CA MET A 68 12.80 -2.74 -5.40
C MET A 68 13.90 -1.70 -5.28
N ILE A 69 15.09 -2.08 -4.78
CA ILE A 69 16.26 -1.19 -4.72
C ILE A 69 16.62 -0.70 -6.12
N GLY A 70 16.70 -1.60 -7.11
CA GLY A 70 16.97 -1.24 -8.50
C GLY A 70 15.93 -0.29 -9.09
N ASN A 71 14.64 -0.52 -8.80
CA ASN A 71 13.57 0.38 -9.20
C ASN A 71 13.67 1.75 -8.50
N CYS A 72 14.06 1.79 -7.22
CA CYS A 72 14.28 3.05 -6.52
C CYS A 72 15.48 3.81 -7.10
N ASP A 73 16.58 3.13 -7.47
CA ASP A 73 17.72 3.75 -8.14
C ASP A 73 17.33 4.35 -9.49
N LEU A 74 16.47 3.66 -10.24
CA LEU A 74 15.90 4.18 -11.49
C LEU A 74 15.10 5.47 -11.22
N LEU A 75 14.17 5.43 -10.26
CA LEU A 75 13.36 6.59 -9.88
C LEU A 75 14.21 7.77 -9.36
N VAL A 76 15.28 7.51 -8.60
CA VAL A 76 16.23 8.53 -8.12
C VAL A 76 16.97 9.20 -9.27
N LYS A 77 17.43 8.42 -10.25
CA LYS A 77 18.15 8.95 -11.43
C LYS A 77 17.25 9.83 -12.29
N GLN A 78 15.99 9.44 -12.44
CA GLN A 78 15.06 10.09 -13.37
C GLN A 78 14.29 11.26 -12.73
N SER A 79 14.27 11.36 -11.40
CA SER A 79 13.49 12.37 -10.68
C SER A 79 14.17 13.74 -10.58
N ASN A 80 13.32 14.77 -10.52
CA ASN A 80 13.71 16.11 -10.12
C ASN A 80 14.22 16.13 -8.67
N LEU A 81 14.88 17.22 -8.27
CA LEU A 81 15.53 17.33 -6.96
C LEU A 81 14.59 17.04 -5.78
N LYS A 82 13.32 17.48 -5.88
CA LYS A 82 12.29 17.30 -4.84
C LYS A 82 11.92 15.84 -4.62
N GLN A 83 11.57 15.14 -5.70
CA GLN A 83 11.20 13.72 -5.63
C GLN A 83 12.41 12.81 -5.37
N ARG A 84 13.60 13.23 -5.80
CA ARG A 84 14.85 12.49 -5.62
C ARG A 84 15.12 12.18 -4.15
N LEU A 85 14.88 13.13 -3.25
CA LEU A 85 15.06 12.90 -1.82
C LEU A 85 14.11 11.83 -1.29
N MET A 86 12.84 11.88 -1.71
CA MET A 86 11.83 10.89 -1.33
C MET A 86 12.19 9.48 -1.81
N PHE A 87 12.59 9.32 -3.08
CA PHE A 87 13.01 8.02 -3.60
C PHE A 87 14.32 7.51 -2.98
N ARG A 88 15.26 8.40 -2.64
CA ARG A 88 16.46 8.03 -1.87
C ARG A 88 16.08 7.48 -0.49
N LEU A 89 15.18 8.15 0.21
CA LEU A 89 14.71 7.67 1.52
C LEU A 89 14.00 6.32 1.42
N LEU A 90 13.14 6.14 0.41
CA LEU A 90 12.51 4.84 0.14
C LEU A 90 13.57 3.77 -0.09
N ARG A 91 14.57 4.04 -0.94
CA ARG A 91 15.69 3.12 -1.21
C ARG A 91 16.44 2.73 0.06
N GLU A 92 16.83 3.70 0.89
CA GLU A 92 17.58 3.42 2.12
C GLU A 92 16.74 2.63 3.13
N ARG A 93 15.42 2.86 3.18
CA ARG A 93 14.49 2.04 3.99
C ARG A 93 14.40 0.60 3.48
N VAL A 94 14.29 0.40 2.15
CA VAL A 94 14.30 -0.94 1.53
C VAL A 94 15.62 -1.65 1.81
N LYS A 95 16.76 -0.95 1.70
CA LYS A 95 18.07 -1.50 2.07
C LYS A 95 18.11 -1.91 3.53
N ALA A 96 17.73 -1.03 4.47
CA ALA A 96 17.73 -1.36 5.89
C ALA A 96 16.89 -2.62 6.19
N VAL A 97 15.71 -2.73 5.56
CA VAL A 97 14.88 -3.94 5.62
C VAL A 97 15.60 -5.17 5.06
N SER A 98 16.22 -5.04 3.89
CA SER A 98 16.96 -6.15 3.25
C SER A 98 18.12 -6.66 4.09
N HIS A 99 18.84 -5.78 4.79
CA HIS A 99 19.92 -6.19 5.69
C HIS A 99 19.37 -6.81 6.98
N SER A 100 18.20 -6.38 7.46
CA SER A 100 17.58 -7.00 8.65
C SER A 100 17.01 -8.40 8.41
N LEU A 101 16.80 -8.80 7.15
CA LEU A 101 16.32 -10.14 6.79
C LEU A 101 17.42 -11.21 6.77
N SER A 102 18.69 -10.80 6.69
CA SER A 102 19.82 -11.73 6.82
C SER A 102 20.13 -12.09 8.27
N ASP A 103 19.65 -11.30 9.24
CA ASP A 103 19.77 -11.61 10.66
C ASP A 103 18.51 -12.37 11.10
N GLU A 104 18.64 -13.62 11.53
CA GLU A 104 17.54 -14.52 11.95
C GLU A 104 16.70 -14.00 13.14
N THR A 105 17.05 -12.83 13.68
CA THR A 105 16.45 -12.30 14.88
C THR A 105 15.57 -11.08 14.58
N THR A 106 14.37 -11.12 15.17
CA THR A 106 13.58 -9.99 15.71
C THR A 106 12.35 -9.43 14.98
N ARG A 107 12.04 -9.68 13.70
CA ARG A 107 10.77 -9.17 13.10
C ARG A 107 10.08 -10.19 12.19
N SER A 108 8.79 -10.43 12.42
CA SER A 108 7.97 -11.23 11.50
C SER A 108 7.92 -10.54 10.13
N TRP A 109 8.03 -11.32 9.05
CA TRP A 109 7.92 -10.81 7.68
C TRP A 109 6.67 -9.96 7.49
N THR A 110 5.53 -10.37 8.06
CA THR A 110 4.27 -9.61 8.06
C THR A 110 4.42 -8.16 8.54
N HIS A 111 5.28 -7.90 9.54
CA HIS A 111 5.55 -6.55 10.03
C HIS A 111 6.44 -5.75 9.07
N ILE A 112 7.47 -6.40 8.51
CA ILE A 112 8.36 -5.83 7.50
C ILE A 112 7.59 -5.45 6.25
N GLN A 113 6.83 -6.41 5.71
CA GLN A 113 5.97 -6.30 4.53
C GLN A 113 5.04 -5.08 4.65
N ARG A 114 4.32 -4.98 5.77
CA ARG A 114 3.43 -3.86 6.06
C ARG A 114 4.16 -2.53 6.10
N THR A 115 5.24 -2.45 6.87
CA THR A 115 6.03 -1.22 7.01
C THR A 115 6.49 -0.74 5.64
N LEU A 116 6.95 -1.66 4.79
CA LEU A 116 7.42 -1.35 3.45
C LEU A 116 6.29 -0.91 2.52
N ILE A 117 5.15 -1.61 2.56
CA ILE A 117 3.96 -1.20 1.78
C ILE A 117 3.50 0.20 2.20
N GLU A 118 3.44 0.51 3.49
CA GLU A 118 3.09 1.86 3.98
C GLU A 118 4.05 2.93 3.43
N GLN A 119 5.35 2.63 3.34
CA GLN A 119 6.31 3.56 2.74
C GLN A 119 6.05 3.79 1.25
N VAL A 120 5.82 2.71 0.50
CA VAL A 120 5.54 2.81 -0.94
C VAL A 120 4.22 3.55 -1.18
N VAL A 121 3.19 3.24 -0.40
CA VAL A 121 1.88 3.91 -0.40
C VAL A 121 2.00 5.41 -0.12
N PHE A 122 2.82 5.79 0.86
CA PHE A 122 3.09 7.20 1.13
C PHE A 122 3.70 7.92 -0.08
N VAL A 123 4.70 7.31 -0.72
CA VAL A 123 5.35 7.85 -1.92
C VAL A 123 4.37 7.94 -3.09
N ILE A 124 3.50 6.95 -3.27
CA ILE A 124 2.40 6.98 -4.24
C ILE A 124 1.49 8.19 -3.97
N GLY A 125 1.14 8.41 -2.71
CA GLY A 125 0.33 9.55 -2.26
C GLY A 125 0.84 10.89 -2.77
N GLU A 126 2.14 11.12 -2.60
CA GLU A 126 2.84 12.34 -3.02
C GLU A 126 2.93 12.48 -4.55
N VAL A 127 3.18 11.38 -5.26
CA VAL A 127 3.27 11.41 -6.74
C VAL A 127 1.90 11.68 -7.36
N CYS A 128 0.85 11.02 -6.87
CA CYS A 128 -0.52 11.27 -7.31
C CYS A 128 -1.00 12.69 -6.97
N HIS A 129 -0.62 13.25 -5.81
CA HIS A 129 -0.90 14.65 -5.49
C HIS A 129 -0.28 15.60 -6.52
N CYS A 130 1.00 15.38 -6.88
CA CYS A 130 1.68 16.16 -7.91
C CYS A 130 0.98 16.03 -9.28
N LEU A 131 0.61 14.81 -9.67
CA LEU A 131 -0.09 14.54 -10.93
C LEU A 131 -1.43 15.28 -11.03
N LEU A 132 -2.29 15.11 -10.04
CA LEU A 132 -3.63 15.68 -10.05
C LEU A 132 -3.60 17.22 -9.96
N LYS A 133 -2.60 17.78 -9.27
CA LYS A 133 -2.35 19.23 -9.24
C LYS A 133 -1.95 19.76 -10.62
N GLU A 134 -1.07 19.05 -11.33
CA GLU A 134 -0.59 19.43 -12.66
C GLU A 134 -1.70 19.35 -13.71
N GLU A 135 -2.58 18.36 -13.60
CA GLU A 135 -3.75 18.21 -14.48
C GLU A 135 -4.85 19.25 -14.22
N THR A 136 -4.74 20.05 -13.16
CA THR A 136 -5.75 21.05 -12.74
C THR A 136 -7.17 20.50 -12.58
N ASN A 137 -7.30 19.19 -12.38
CA ASN A 137 -8.59 18.51 -12.24
C ASN A 137 -9.04 18.53 -10.77
N THR A 138 -9.64 19.65 -10.36
CA THR A 138 -10.05 19.90 -8.96
C THR A 138 -11.00 18.84 -8.42
N LYS A 139 -11.98 18.38 -9.22
CA LYS A 139 -12.91 17.33 -8.81
C LYS A 139 -12.19 15.99 -8.56
N ALA A 140 -11.33 15.56 -9.48
CA ALA A 140 -10.59 14.32 -9.31
C ALA A 140 -9.62 14.41 -8.12
N PHE A 141 -9.07 15.59 -7.86
CA PHE A 141 -8.22 15.87 -6.70
C PHE A 141 -8.99 15.73 -5.38
N ASP A 142 -10.18 16.32 -5.27
CA ASP A 142 -11.02 16.20 -4.07
C ASP A 142 -11.46 14.75 -3.85
N ASP A 143 -11.95 14.08 -4.90
CA ASP A 143 -12.35 12.67 -4.83
C ASP A 143 -11.19 11.76 -4.38
N TYR A 144 -9.98 12.06 -4.85
CA TYR A 144 -8.76 11.35 -4.46
C TYR A 144 -8.38 11.59 -2.99
N ILE A 145 -8.48 12.82 -2.49
CA ILE A 145 -8.23 13.12 -1.07
C ILE A 145 -9.21 12.34 -0.18
N TRP A 146 -10.50 12.37 -0.51
CA TRP A 146 -11.53 11.65 0.24
C TRP A 146 -11.31 10.15 0.22
N PHE A 147 -10.95 9.59 -0.94
CA PHE A 147 -10.58 8.19 -1.05
C PHE A 147 -9.38 7.86 -0.16
N TRP A 148 -8.29 8.63 -0.23
CA TRP A 148 -7.07 8.35 0.53
C TRP A 148 -7.29 8.39 2.03
N GLN A 149 -8.00 9.41 2.52
CA GLN A 149 -8.32 9.52 3.93
C GLN A 149 -9.16 8.32 4.39
N THR A 150 -10.15 7.93 3.59
CA THR A 150 -10.99 6.77 3.91
C THR A 150 -10.18 5.47 3.88
N TRP A 151 -9.31 5.29 2.90
CA TRP A 151 -8.42 4.13 2.80
C TRP A 151 -7.46 4.05 3.99
N ALA A 152 -6.85 5.17 4.39
CA ALA A 152 -5.92 5.21 5.51
C ALA A 152 -6.62 4.85 6.83
N ASP A 153 -7.82 5.40 7.06
CA ASP A 153 -8.66 5.05 8.22
C ASP A 153 -9.00 3.54 8.24
N VAL A 154 -9.26 2.94 7.08
CA VAL A 154 -9.57 1.51 6.97
C VAL A 154 -8.33 0.65 7.23
N ASN A 155 -7.19 1.01 6.64
CA ASN A 155 -5.93 0.29 6.82
C ASN A 155 -5.46 0.34 8.29
N GLU A 156 -5.62 1.49 8.96
CA GLU A 156 -5.35 1.61 10.39
C GLU A 156 -6.28 0.71 11.22
N ALA A 157 -7.58 0.70 10.92
CA ALA A 157 -8.54 -0.18 11.59
C ALA A 157 -8.20 -1.66 11.37
N ASN A 158 -7.78 -2.04 10.17
CA ASN A 158 -7.38 -3.41 9.84
C ASN A 158 -6.13 -3.84 10.62
N THR A 159 -5.16 -2.93 10.76
CA THR A 159 -3.95 -3.14 11.57
C THR A 159 -4.28 -3.32 13.06
N ARG A 160 -5.19 -2.51 13.60
CA ARG A 160 -5.63 -2.67 15.00
C ARG A 160 -6.37 -3.98 15.22
N PHE A 161 -7.17 -4.41 14.24
CA PHE A 161 -7.84 -5.70 14.27
C PHE A 161 -6.83 -6.85 14.28
N GLU A 162 -5.87 -6.88 13.36
CA GLU A 162 -4.78 -7.87 13.34
C GLU A 162 -4.04 -7.94 14.68
N PHE A 163 -3.70 -6.79 15.26
CA PHE A 163 -3.05 -6.76 16.58
C PHE A 163 -3.91 -7.39 17.68
N ALA A 164 -5.23 -7.16 17.66
CA ALA A 164 -6.15 -7.80 18.59
C ALA A 164 -6.21 -9.33 18.36
N VAL A 165 -6.23 -9.77 17.10
CA VAL A 165 -6.18 -11.20 16.72
C VAL A 165 -4.89 -11.85 17.24
N HIS A 166 -3.73 -11.22 17.06
CA HIS A 166 -2.46 -11.74 17.58
C HIS A 166 -2.41 -11.79 19.11
N LYS A 167 -2.99 -10.80 19.81
CA LYS A 167 -3.12 -10.86 21.27
C LYS A 167 -3.98 -12.04 21.73
N LEU A 168 -5.03 -12.35 20.97
CA LEU A 168 -5.89 -13.50 21.24
C LEU A 168 -5.11 -14.81 21.04
N GLY A 169 -4.33 -14.92 19.96
CA GLY A 169 -3.43 -16.07 19.74
C GLY A 169 -2.40 -16.26 20.87
N LYS A 170 -1.98 -15.17 21.51
CA LYS A 170 -1.11 -15.18 22.70
C LYS A 170 -1.85 -15.42 24.02
N ARG A 171 -3.15 -15.73 23.99
CA ARG A 171 -4.00 -16.02 25.16
C ARG A 171 -4.07 -14.88 26.19
N ILE A 172 -3.98 -13.63 25.73
CA ILE A 172 -4.15 -12.46 26.61
C ILE A 172 -5.64 -12.27 26.92
N THR A 173 -6.00 -12.22 28.21
CA THR A 173 -7.39 -12.21 28.69
C THR A 173 -8.24 -11.04 28.16
N SER A 174 -7.65 -9.85 27.96
CA SER A 174 -8.35 -8.68 27.40
C SER A 174 -8.46 -8.68 25.87
N ALA A 175 -7.85 -9.64 25.18
CA ALA A 175 -7.84 -9.67 23.72
C ALA A 175 -9.25 -9.85 23.13
N HIS A 176 -10.13 -10.54 23.84
CA HIS A 176 -11.51 -10.80 23.40
C HIS A 176 -12.29 -9.50 23.13
N GLN A 177 -12.37 -8.62 24.13
CA GLN A 177 -13.05 -7.33 23.98
C GLN A 177 -12.39 -6.47 22.90
N SER A 178 -11.07 -6.60 22.75
CA SER A 178 -10.32 -5.90 21.71
C SER A 178 -10.73 -6.37 20.31
N VAL A 179 -10.79 -7.69 20.05
CA VAL A 179 -11.22 -8.26 18.77
C VAL A 179 -12.63 -7.79 18.43
N MET A 180 -13.56 -7.87 19.37
CA MET A 180 -14.96 -7.47 19.21
C MET A 180 -15.13 -5.99 18.89
N LEU A 181 -14.36 -5.12 19.55
CA LEU A 181 -14.38 -3.68 19.27
C LEU A 181 -13.75 -3.38 17.91
N GLN A 182 -12.58 -3.96 17.62
CA GLN A 182 -11.86 -3.68 16.39
C GLN A 182 -12.59 -4.25 15.15
N SER A 183 -13.29 -5.39 15.26
CA SER A 183 -14.11 -5.92 14.16
C SER A 183 -15.25 -4.97 13.80
N LYS A 184 -16.00 -4.46 14.78
CA LYS A 184 -17.07 -3.47 14.55
C LYS A 184 -16.54 -2.18 13.92
N ILE A 185 -15.39 -1.69 14.40
CA ILE A 185 -14.74 -0.51 13.82
C ILE A 185 -14.33 -0.79 12.38
N LEU A 186 -13.63 -1.91 12.12
CA LEU A 186 -13.18 -2.29 10.79
C LEU A 186 -14.35 -2.45 9.81
N GLN A 187 -15.43 -3.12 10.22
CA GLN A 187 -16.65 -3.26 9.42
C GLN A 187 -17.20 -1.90 8.99
N LYS A 188 -17.39 -0.98 9.94
CA LYS A 188 -17.89 0.37 9.67
C LYS A 188 -16.98 1.14 8.72
N ARG A 189 -15.66 0.98 8.85
CA ARG A 189 -14.67 1.64 7.99
C ARG A 189 -14.68 1.06 6.57
N ILE A 190 -14.67 -0.26 6.44
CA ILE A 190 -14.73 -0.97 5.14
C ILE A 190 -15.98 -0.56 4.36
N LEU A 191 -17.14 -0.46 5.03
CA LEU A 191 -18.37 -0.02 4.37
C LEU A 191 -18.31 1.40 3.80
N LYS A 192 -17.46 2.29 4.35
CA LYS A 192 -17.25 3.64 3.78
C LYS A 192 -16.54 3.61 2.44
N LEU A 193 -15.77 2.56 2.13
CA LEU A 193 -15.08 2.45 0.83
C LEU A 193 -16.06 2.25 -0.34
N ARG A 194 -17.30 1.83 -0.07
CA ARG A 194 -18.30 1.55 -1.10
C ARG A 194 -18.57 2.74 -2.02
N SER A 195 -18.55 3.97 -1.49
CA SER A 195 -18.81 5.19 -2.27
C SER A 195 -17.72 5.51 -3.28
N PHE A 196 -16.54 4.89 -3.17
CA PHE A 196 -15.39 5.21 -4.00
C PHE A 196 -15.11 4.14 -5.06
N VAL A 197 -15.77 2.99 -5.06
CA VAL A 197 -15.31 1.84 -5.86
C VAL A 197 -16.35 1.38 -6.87
N SER A 198 -15.91 0.62 -7.88
CA SER A 198 -16.80 0.01 -8.87
C SER A 198 -17.84 -0.93 -8.26
N CYS A 199 -18.92 -1.21 -8.99
CA CYS A 199 -19.98 -2.11 -8.54
C CYS A 199 -19.47 -3.52 -8.18
N GLN A 200 -18.49 -4.04 -8.93
CA GLN A 200 -17.84 -5.32 -8.64
C GLN A 200 -17.06 -5.28 -7.31
N SER A 201 -16.36 -4.18 -7.05
CA SER A 201 -15.66 -3.98 -5.78
C SER A 201 -16.62 -3.78 -4.60
N GLN A 202 -17.82 -3.22 -4.83
CA GLN A 202 -18.83 -3.09 -3.79
C GLN A 202 -19.38 -4.44 -3.29
N SER A 203 -19.54 -5.44 -4.16
CA SER A 203 -19.98 -6.78 -3.73
C SER A 203 -18.93 -7.47 -2.87
N ASN A 204 -17.65 -7.35 -3.22
CA ASN A 204 -16.53 -7.84 -2.41
C ASN A 204 -16.47 -7.15 -1.03
N ILE A 205 -16.70 -5.83 -0.99
CA ILE A 205 -16.83 -5.08 0.27
C ILE A 205 -17.97 -5.65 1.13
N GLN A 206 -19.14 -5.92 0.55
CA GLN A 206 -20.27 -6.48 1.29
C GLN A 206 -19.96 -7.88 1.84
N ALA A 207 -19.34 -8.75 1.05
CA ALA A 207 -18.96 -10.10 1.48
C ALA A 207 -18.01 -10.05 2.68
N ILE A 208 -16.95 -9.24 2.61
CA ILE A 208 -16.00 -9.08 3.73
C ILE A 208 -16.68 -8.41 4.94
N SER A 209 -17.56 -7.44 4.71
CA SER A 209 -18.32 -6.80 5.79
C SER A 209 -19.21 -7.78 6.56
N ARG A 210 -19.84 -8.74 5.86
CA ARG A 210 -20.63 -9.83 6.49
C ARG A 210 -19.75 -10.76 7.31
N ASN A 211 -18.63 -11.22 6.73
CA ASN A 211 -17.69 -12.07 7.47
C ASN A 211 -17.19 -11.40 8.77
N ILE A 212 -17.01 -10.07 8.76
CA ILE A 212 -16.62 -9.31 9.95
C ILE A 212 -17.81 -9.13 10.91
N SER A 213 -19.04 -8.95 10.40
CA SER A 213 -20.25 -8.81 11.24
C SER A 213 -20.59 -10.07 12.01
N ASP A 214 -20.20 -11.22 11.47
CA ASP A 214 -20.51 -12.51 12.06
C ASP A 214 -19.58 -12.83 13.23
N ILE A 215 -18.42 -12.15 13.34
CA ILE A 215 -17.48 -12.32 14.46
C ILE A 215 -18.22 -12.24 15.81
N PRO A 216 -18.98 -11.18 16.14
CA PRO A 216 -19.74 -11.14 17.38
C PRO A 216 -20.67 -12.33 17.67
N GLY A 217 -21.29 -12.93 16.66
CA GLY A 217 -22.22 -14.06 16.80
C GLY A 217 -21.53 -15.42 16.82
N ILE A 218 -20.39 -15.57 16.14
CA ILE A 218 -19.59 -16.79 16.18
C ILE A 218 -18.92 -16.95 17.56
N TYR A 219 -18.62 -15.83 18.24
CA TYR A 219 -18.00 -15.77 19.56
C TYR A 219 -18.95 -15.99 20.76
N SER A 220 -20.27 -16.08 20.56
CA SER A 220 -21.21 -16.30 21.68
C SER A 220 -21.31 -17.77 22.12
N ASP A 221 -20.96 -18.73 21.27
CA ASP A 221 -21.21 -20.16 21.53
C ASP A 221 -19.97 -21.08 21.39
N THR A 222 -18.81 -20.60 20.92
CA THR A 222 -17.59 -21.42 20.77
C THR A 222 -16.28 -20.64 20.91
N ASP A 223 -15.21 -21.34 21.30
CA ASP A 223 -13.81 -20.88 21.17
C ASP A 223 -13.52 -20.59 19.69
N VAL A 224 -13.60 -19.34 19.28
CA VAL A 224 -13.33 -19.00 17.90
C VAL A 224 -11.85 -19.15 17.62
N SER A 225 -11.55 -20.01 16.65
CA SER A 225 -10.19 -20.30 16.27
C SER A 225 -9.47 -19.04 15.77
N TYR A 226 -8.31 -18.76 16.38
CA TYR A 226 -7.35 -17.75 15.94
C TYR A 226 -7.11 -17.78 14.41
N THR A 227 -7.12 -18.98 13.81
CA THR A 227 -6.91 -19.14 12.37
C THR A 227 -8.05 -18.57 11.53
N HIS A 228 -9.29 -18.66 12.01
CA HIS A 228 -10.46 -18.10 11.33
C HIS A 228 -10.39 -16.57 11.29
N LEU A 229 -10.09 -15.94 12.42
CA LEU A 229 -9.89 -14.49 12.50
C LEU A 229 -8.75 -14.00 11.60
N LEU A 230 -7.64 -14.76 11.56
CA LEU A 230 -6.50 -14.44 10.71
C LEU A 230 -6.89 -14.50 9.23
N ASN A 231 -7.73 -15.45 8.83
CA ASN A 231 -8.27 -15.53 7.48
C ASN A 231 -9.16 -14.32 7.14
N ILE A 232 -10.02 -13.88 8.07
CA ILE A 232 -10.83 -12.67 7.88
C ILE A 232 -9.93 -11.44 7.69
N TYR A 233 -8.91 -11.28 8.53
CA TYR A 233 -7.92 -10.21 8.38
C TYR A 233 -7.22 -10.26 7.02
N ASN A 234 -6.71 -11.43 6.62
CA ASN A 234 -6.00 -11.59 5.35
C ASN A 234 -6.90 -11.24 4.15
N ASN A 235 -8.18 -11.63 4.19
CA ASN A 235 -9.14 -11.29 3.15
C ASN A 235 -9.45 -9.79 3.12
N ALA A 236 -9.64 -9.16 4.28
CA ALA A 236 -9.82 -7.71 4.38
C ALA A 236 -8.58 -6.96 3.85
N ASN A 237 -7.38 -7.43 4.19
CA ASN A 237 -6.11 -6.85 3.73
C ASN A 237 -5.98 -6.92 2.21
N LYS A 238 -6.26 -8.08 1.61
CA LYS A 238 -6.27 -8.26 0.15
C LYS A 238 -7.24 -7.31 -0.54
N LEU A 239 -8.45 -7.17 -0.01
CA LEU A 239 -9.43 -6.21 -0.52
C LEU A 239 -8.92 -4.77 -0.43
N ILE A 240 -8.43 -4.34 0.73
CA ILE A 240 -7.94 -2.97 0.94
C ILE A 240 -6.88 -2.61 -0.11
N PHE A 241 -5.94 -3.52 -0.39
CA PHE A 241 -4.92 -3.29 -1.41
C PHE A 241 -5.44 -3.40 -2.84
N SER A 242 -6.40 -4.28 -3.12
CA SER A 242 -7.01 -4.35 -4.45
C SER A 242 -7.78 -3.07 -4.80
N LEU A 243 -8.46 -2.47 -3.82
CA LEU A 243 -9.18 -1.20 -4.02
C LEU A 243 -8.23 -0.02 -4.23
N LEU A 244 -7.08 -0.03 -3.56
CA LEU A 244 -6.02 0.93 -3.85
C LEU A 244 -5.51 0.75 -5.29
N ASP A 245 -5.25 -0.49 -5.69
CA ASP A 245 -4.77 -0.82 -7.03
C ASP A 245 -5.75 -0.36 -8.12
N GLU A 246 -7.05 -0.63 -7.94
CA GLU A 246 -8.14 -0.16 -8.81
C GLU A 246 -8.12 1.37 -8.95
N LYS A 247 -7.94 2.09 -7.84
CA LYS A 247 -7.87 3.57 -7.86
C LYS A 247 -6.65 4.11 -8.57
N LEU A 248 -5.50 3.49 -8.35
CA LEU A 248 -4.27 3.87 -9.03
C LEU A 248 -4.33 3.53 -10.53
N ASP A 249 -5.00 2.43 -10.89
CA ASP A 249 -5.18 2.04 -12.30
C ASP A 249 -5.88 3.13 -13.10
N VAL A 250 -6.96 3.70 -12.58
CA VAL A 250 -7.68 4.83 -13.19
C VAL A 250 -6.74 6.02 -13.43
N LEU A 251 -5.88 6.36 -12.47
CA LEU A 251 -4.93 7.48 -12.59
C LEU A 251 -3.79 7.18 -13.59
N THR A 252 -3.40 5.91 -13.72
CA THR A 252 -2.34 5.49 -14.64
C THR A 252 -2.82 5.21 -16.07
N SER A 253 -4.13 4.98 -16.28
CA SER A 253 -4.72 4.56 -17.55
C SER A 253 -5.26 5.71 -18.42
N GLN A 254 -5.54 6.88 -17.83
CA GLN A 254 -6.01 8.05 -18.61
C GLN A 254 -4.86 8.64 -19.46
N ASN A 255 -5.04 8.64 -20.79
CA ASN A 255 -4.18 9.25 -21.82
C ASN A 255 -2.71 8.82 -21.87
N ALA A 256 -2.46 7.52 -21.77
CA ALA A 256 -1.20 6.92 -22.18
C ALA A 256 -1.12 6.79 -23.71
N VAL A 257 -0.89 7.90 -24.44
CA VAL A 257 -0.20 7.81 -25.74
C VAL A 257 1.26 7.50 -25.42
N MET A 258 1.51 6.26 -24.98
CA MET A 258 2.86 5.78 -24.73
C MET A 258 3.60 5.78 -26.06
N THR A 259 4.59 6.66 -26.18
CA THR A 259 5.62 6.58 -27.21
C THR A 259 6.24 5.17 -27.21
N ASP A 260 6.52 4.64 -28.40
CA ASP A 260 6.85 3.22 -28.60
C ASP A 260 8.11 2.76 -27.83
N ASP A 261 8.99 3.67 -27.42
CA ASP A 261 10.15 3.35 -26.56
C ASP A 261 9.75 2.99 -25.12
N ILE A 262 8.67 3.58 -24.62
CA ILE A 262 8.12 3.27 -23.29
C ILE A 262 7.29 2.00 -23.36
N LYS A 263 6.57 1.75 -24.47
CA LYS A 263 5.98 0.44 -24.70
C LYS A 263 7.06 -0.64 -24.70
N LYS A 264 8.22 -0.43 -25.33
CA LYS A 264 9.34 -1.39 -25.29
C LYS A 264 9.85 -1.62 -23.86
N HIS A 265 10.03 -0.59 -23.04
CA HIS A 265 10.45 -0.76 -21.65
C HIS A 265 9.35 -1.38 -20.77
N VAL A 266 8.09 -1.00 -20.93
CA VAL A 266 6.96 -1.56 -20.19
C VAL A 266 6.65 -3.00 -20.61
N LEU A 267 6.82 -3.34 -21.89
CA LEU A 267 6.73 -4.70 -22.45
C LEU A 267 7.91 -5.56 -21.97
N ALA A 268 9.15 -5.05 -22.02
CA ALA A 268 10.32 -5.75 -21.46
C ALA A 268 10.14 -6.09 -19.97
N ILE A 269 9.42 -5.25 -19.22
CA ILE A 269 9.09 -5.51 -17.81
C ILE A 269 7.81 -6.38 -17.66
N LYS A 270 6.92 -6.43 -18.65
CA LYS A 270 5.71 -7.29 -18.65
C LYS A 270 6.04 -8.78 -18.86
N TYR A 271 7.19 -9.10 -19.43
CA TYR A 271 7.63 -10.48 -19.72
C TYR A 271 8.61 -11.10 -18.71
N THR A 272 8.85 -10.46 -17.55
CA THR A 272 9.74 -10.98 -16.50
C THR A 272 9.02 -11.61 -15.30
N VAL A 273 7.76 -12.00 -15.47
CA VAL A 273 7.07 -12.91 -14.53
C VAL A 273 6.46 -14.04 -15.35
N ARG A 274 7.26 -15.08 -15.57
CA ARG A 274 6.82 -16.46 -15.76
C ARG A 274 7.59 -17.30 -14.76
#